data_AF-A0AA43CSR5-F1
#
_entry.id   AF-A0AA43CSR5-F1
#
_cell.length_a   1.000
_cell.length_b   1.000
_cell.length_c   1.000
_cell.angle_alpha   90.00
_cell.angle_beta   90.00
_cell.angle_gamma   90.00
#
_symmetry.space_group_name_H-M   'P 1'
#
loop_
_entity.id
_entity.type
_entity.pdbx_description
1 polymer ?
#
loop_
_entity_poly.entity_id
_entity_poly.type
_entity_poly.pdbx_seq_one_letter_code
_entity_poly.pdbx_strand_id
1 'polypeptide(L)'
;MCSEATGRNEAGTTFGPEDFREPIEFLYGMHERLRRQCENLVQLAKDPAAAEAPEIAAAILDFLETDLPLHRADEEEDLFPLLERRSPVPETGAHDELLSSLAVLRQEHRDDIEQGHSLFASLRLIAEGEAPRDPEMFRHYVHAFVKLQRGHQALENRVVLTAAFERLTPEDLAELGRKMAARRGLLFAG
;
A
#
# COMPACT_ATOMS: atom_id res chain seq x y z
N MET A 1 2.53 5.95 -24.25
CA MET A 1 1.65 6.87 -23.49
C MET A 1 1.90 6.57 -22.03
N CYS A 2 2.61 7.43 -21.30
CA CYS A 2 2.72 7.30 -19.86
C CYS A 2 1.33 7.57 -19.28
N SER A 3 0.73 6.55 -18.67
CA SER A 3 -0.47 6.73 -17.86
C SER A 3 -0.08 7.59 -16.66
N GLU A 4 -0.68 8.77 -16.51
CA GLU A 4 -0.54 9.58 -15.31
C GLU A 4 -1.21 8.81 -14.16
N ALA A 5 -0.41 8.08 -13.38
CA ALA A 5 -0.88 7.36 -12.21
C ALA A 5 -1.26 8.40 -11.14
N THR A 6 -2.51 8.83 -11.16
CA THR A 6 -3.02 9.83 -10.22
C THR A 6 -3.65 9.08 -9.06
N GLY A 7 -2.98 9.06 -7.91
CA GLY A 7 -3.53 8.46 -6.69
C GLY A 7 -4.80 9.21 -6.26
N ARG A 8 -5.75 8.48 -5.65
CA ARG A 8 -7.04 9.04 -5.21
C ARG A 8 -7.21 8.95 -3.69
N ASN A 9 -7.94 9.87 -3.08
CA ASN A 9 -8.37 9.77 -1.69
C ASN A 9 -9.64 8.92 -1.56
N GLU A 10 -10.16 8.76 -0.33
CA GLU A 10 -11.33 7.92 -0.06
C GLU A 10 -12.62 8.37 -0.76
N ALA A 11 -12.72 9.66 -1.13
CA ALA A 11 -13.85 10.21 -1.87
C ALA A 11 -13.70 10.04 -3.40
N GLY A 12 -12.69 9.29 -3.86
CA GLY A 12 -12.37 9.17 -5.29
C GLY A 12 -11.79 10.44 -5.89
N THR A 13 -11.43 11.43 -5.07
CA THR A 13 -10.81 12.69 -5.52
C THR A 13 -9.31 12.49 -5.62
N THR A 14 -8.68 13.00 -6.68
CA THR A 14 -7.22 12.97 -6.81
C THR A 14 -6.53 13.70 -5.66
N PHE A 15 -5.43 13.14 -5.15
CA PHE A 15 -4.62 13.85 -4.15
C PHE A 15 -4.13 15.19 -4.72
N GLY A 16 -4.09 16.21 -3.86
CA GLY A 16 -3.46 17.49 -4.14
C GLY A 16 -2.04 17.56 -3.56
N PRO A 17 -1.22 18.56 -3.97
CA PRO A 17 0.13 18.71 -3.44
C PRO A 17 0.20 18.83 -1.91
N GLU A 18 -0.81 19.46 -1.29
CA GLU A 18 -0.86 19.68 0.16
C GLU A 18 -1.07 18.39 0.97
N ASP A 19 -1.59 17.32 0.35
CA ASP A 19 -1.75 16.03 1.03
C ASP A 19 -0.40 15.40 1.41
N PHE A 20 0.69 15.84 0.77
CA PHE A 20 2.05 15.34 1.00
C PHE A 20 2.87 16.20 1.97
N ARG A 21 2.27 17.23 2.56
CA ARG A 21 2.91 18.08 3.59
C ARG A 21 3.32 17.26 4.83
N GLU A 22 2.47 16.31 5.22
CA GLU A 22 2.67 15.41 6.35
C GLU A 22 2.81 13.97 5.80
N PRO A 23 3.98 13.58 5.24
CA PRO A 23 4.12 12.34 4.48
C PRO A 23 3.89 11.09 5.32
N ILE A 24 4.19 11.12 6.62
CA ILE A 24 3.95 9.98 7.51
C ILE A 24 2.45 9.80 7.79
N GLU A 25 1.71 10.90 7.99
CA GLU A 25 0.25 10.87 8.11
C GLU A 25 -0.42 10.39 6.82
N PHE A 26 0.12 10.80 5.66
CA PHE A 26 -0.33 10.29 4.37
C PHE A 26 -0.18 8.76 4.27
N LEU A 27 0.97 8.21 4.69
CA LEU A 27 1.20 6.76 4.70
C LEU A 27 0.24 6.04 5.65
N TYR A 28 -0.01 6.57 6.85
CA TYR A 28 -1.06 6.04 7.73
C TYR A 28 -2.44 6.04 7.06
N GLY A 29 -2.79 7.12 6.35
CA GLY A 29 -4.04 7.19 5.59
C GLY A 29 -4.12 6.14 4.48
N MET A 30 -3.00 5.87 3.79
CA MET A 30 -2.90 4.80 2.81
C MET A 30 -3.08 3.41 3.45
N HIS A 31 -2.53 3.18 4.64
CA HIS A 31 -2.74 1.93 5.37
C HIS A 31 -4.20 1.73 5.76
N GLU A 32 -4.86 2.78 6.26
CA GLU A 32 -6.29 2.72 6.59
C GLU A 32 -7.13 2.42 5.34
N ARG A 33 -6.79 3.01 4.19
CA ARG A 33 -7.46 2.75 2.92
C ARG A 33 -7.26 1.30 2.46
N LEU A 34 -6.04 0.75 2.51
CA LEU A 34 -5.78 -0.66 2.20
C LEU A 34 -6.54 -1.60 3.15
N ARG A 35 -6.64 -1.25 4.45
CA ARG A 35 -7.42 -2.01 5.44
C ARG A 35 -8.88 -2.11 5.04
N ARG A 36 -9.49 -1.00 4.61
CA ARG A 36 -10.88 -0.96 4.10
C ARG A 36 -11.06 -1.74 2.81
N GLN A 37 -10.10 -1.68 1.88
CA GLN A 37 -10.16 -2.51 0.68
C GLN A 37 -10.09 -4.00 1.00
N CYS A 38 -9.30 -4.39 2.00
CA CYS A 38 -9.31 -5.76 2.51
C CYS A 38 -10.68 -6.17 3.09
N GLU A 39 -11.39 -5.25 3.76
CA GLU A 39 -12.75 -5.51 4.25
C GLU A 39 -13.75 -5.68 3.11
N ASN A 40 -13.71 -4.79 2.11
CA ASN A 40 -14.53 -4.89 0.90
C ASN A 40 -14.27 -6.21 0.18
N LEU A 41 -13.01 -6.61 0.06
CA LEU A 41 -12.63 -7.87 -0.56
C LEU A 41 -13.20 -9.08 0.18
N VAL A 42 -13.20 -9.07 1.52
CA VAL A 42 -13.84 -10.11 2.33
C VAL A 42 -15.35 -10.16 2.12
N GLN A 43 -16.04 -9.01 1.98
CA GLN A 43 -17.47 -9.02 1.69
C GLN A 43 -17.76 -9.53 0.28
N LEU A 44 -17.01 -9.06 -0.72
CA LEU A 44 -17.10 -9.51 -2.11
C LEU A 44 -16.90 -11.03 -2.23
N ALA A 45 -15.99 -11.60 -1.45
CA ALA A 45 -15.73 -13.04 -1.45
C ALA A 45 -16.90 -13.88 -0.89
N LYS A 46 -17.78 -13.29 -0.07
CA LYS A 46 -18.98 -13.98 0.45
C LYS A 46 -20.07 -14.08 -0.59
N ASP A 47 -20.26 -13.01 -1.37
CA ASP A 47 -21.27 -12.94 -2.42
C ASP A 47 -20.73 -12.22 -3.67
N PRO A 48 -19.93 -12.92 -4.51
CA PRO A 48 -19.36 -12.34 -5.72
C PRO A 48 -20.40 -12.12 -6.83
N ALA A 49 -21.66 -12.52 -6.61
CA ALA A 49 -22.77 -12.36 -7.55
C ALA A 49 -23.77 -11.27 -7.11
N ALA A 50 -23.49 -10.56 -6.00
CA ALA A 50 -24.29 -9.42 -5.56
C ALA A 50 -24.39 -8.36 -6.67
N ALA A 51 -25.47 -7.58 -6.68
CA ALA A 51 -25.72 -6.59 -7.73
C ALA A 51 -24.61 -5.52 -7.80
N GLU A 52 -24.06 -5.15 -6.64
CA GLU A 52 -22.97 -4.20 -6.45
C GLU A 52 -21.57 -4.81 -6.65
N ALA A 53 -21.45 -6.14 -6.83
CA ALA A 53 -20.16 -6.82 -6.93
C ALA A 53 -19.24 -6.26 -8.03
N PRO A 54 -19.71 -5.92 -9.23
CA PRO A 54 -18.85 -5.37 -10.28
C PRO A 54 -18.23 -4.02 -9.91
N GLU A 55 -19.03 -3.13 -9.32
CA GLU A 55 -18.57 -1.80 -8.89
C GLU A 55 -17.54 -1.90 -7.77
N ILE A 56 -17.80 -2.79 -6.79
CA ILE A 56 -16.86 -3.05 -5.69
C ILE A 56 -15.55 -3.65 -6.22
N ALA A 57 -15.62 -4.64 -7.11
CA ALA A 57 -14.44 -5.27 -7.69
C ALA A 57 -13.60 -4.28 -8.50
N ALA A 58 -14.24 -3.42 -9.29
CA ALA A 58 -13.56 -2.37 -10.05
C ALA A 58 -12.84 -1.37 -9.13
N ALA A 59 -13.49 -0.93 -8.04
CA ALA A 59 -12.88 -0.02 -7.08
C ALA A 59 -11.68 -0.66 -6.32
N ILE A 60 -11.78 -1.93 -5.96
CA ILE A 60 -10.67 -2.67 -5.34
C ILE A 60 -9.51 -2.81 -6.33
N LEU A 61 -9.78 -3.22 -7.57
CA LEU A 61 -8.75 -3.37 -8.62
C LEU A 61 -8.00 -2.07 -8.85
N ASP A 62 -8.74 -0.98 -9.02
CA ASP A 62 -8.16 0.34 -9.25
C ASP A 62 -7.18 0.73 -8.13
N PHE A 63 -7.57 0.52 -6.88
CA PHE A 63 -6.69 0.75 -5.73
C PHE A 63 -5.45 -0.15 -5.77
N LEU A 64 -5.63 -1.45 -6.00
CA LEU A 64 -4.54 -2.44 -6.00
C LEU A 64 -3.57 -2.27 -7.19
N GLU A 65 -4.04 -1.78 -8.33
CA GLU A 65 -3.25 -1.59 -9.55
C GLU A 65 -2.61 -0.20 -9.64
N THR A 66 -3.19 0.81 -8.98
CA THR A 66 -2.73 2.20 -9.08
C THR A 66 -2.12 2.71 -7.80
N ASP A 67 -2.91 2.76 -6.71
CA ASP A 67 -2.50 3.41 -5.47
C ASP A 67 -1.46 2.57 -4.69
N LEU A 68 -1.69 1.26 -4.61
CA LEU A 68 -0.85 0.36 -3.82
C LEU A 68 0.60 0.24 -4.35
N PRO A 69 0.86 0.15 -5.67
CA PRO A 69 2.22 0.18 -6.19
C PRO A 69 2.94 1.51 -5.94
N LEU A 70 2.22 2.64 -6.01
CA LEU A 70 2.81 3.96 -5.70
C LEU A 70 3.20 4.07 -4.24
N HIS A 71 2.34 3.57 -3.34
CA HIS A 71 2.63 3.52 -1.90
C HIS A 71 3.87 2.68 -1.58
N ARG A 72 3.97 1.47 -2.15
CA ARG A 72 5.17 0.64 -1.99
C ARG A 72 6.43 1.33 -2.54
N ALA A 73 6.31 2.08 -3.62
CA ALA A 73 7.43 2.86 -4.14
C ALA A 73 7.81 4.05 -3.23
N ASP A 74 6.84 4.73 -2.62
CA ASP A 74 7.11 5.73 -1.57
C ASP A 74 7.94 5.13 -0.42
N GLU A 75 7.68 3.87 -0.09
CA GLU A 75 8.38 3.15 0.95
C GLU A 75 9.77 2.66 0.52
N GLU A 76 9.85 1.87 -0.54
CA GLU A 76 11.07 1.18 -0.94
C GLU A 76 12.13 2.10 -1.54
N GLU A 77 11.71 3.11 -2.31
CA GLU A 77 12.64 4.02 -2.99
C GLU A 77 13.08 5.18 -2.10
N ASP A 78 12.26 5.58 -1.12
CA ASP A 78 12.50 6.77 -0.31
C ASP A 78 12.50 6.53 1.20
N LEU A 79 11.37 6.13 1.79
CA LEU A 79 11.27 6.03 3.25
C LEU A 79 12.25 5.02 3.85
N PHE A 80 12.31 3.80 3.32
CA PHE A 80 13.17 2.75 3.86
C PHE A 80 14.66 3.12 3.74
N PRO A 81 15.19 3.56 2.57
CA PRO A 81 16.56 4.02 2.47
C PRO A 81 16.87 5.22 3.38
N LEU A 82 15.90 6.11 3.59
CA LEU A 82 16.06 7.26 4.47
C LEU A 82 16.17 6.85 5.94
N LEU A 83 15.31 5.93 6.38
CA LEU A 83 15.38 5.34 7.71
C LEU A 83 16.67 4.57 7.94
N GLU A 84 17.15 3.81 6.97
CA GLU A 84 18.44 3.12 7.04
C GLU A 84 19.60 4.11 7.28
N ARG A 85 19.62 5.24 6.57
CA ARG A 85 20.63 6.29 6.77
C ARG A 85 20.54 6.97 8.13
N ARG A 86 19.34 7.07 8.70
CA ARG A 86 19.07 7.69 10.01
C ARG A 86 19.15 6.69 11.17
N SER A 87 19.46 5.43 10.89
CA SER A 87 19.57 4.38 11.91
C SER A 87 21.03 4.16 12.32
N PRO A 88 21.39 4.41 13.59
CA PRO A 88 22.74 4.18 14.05
C PRO A 88 23.05 2.67 14.09
N VAL A 89 24.23 2.26 13.61
CA VAL A 89 24.72 0.89 13.82
C VAL A 89 25.09 0.75 15.30
N PRO A 90 24.44 -0.14 16.08
CA PRO A 90 24.76 -0.25 17.50
C PRO A 90 26.17 -0.82 17.69
N GLU A 91 26.98 -0.19 18.54
CA GLU A 91 28.33 -0.67 18.89
C GLU A 91 28.31 -2.08 19.50
N THR A 92 27.18 -2.47 20.10
CA THR A 92 26.98 -3.76 20.77
C THR A 92 26.65 -4.91 19.82
N GLY A 93 26.50 -4.66 18.51
CA GLY A 93 26.09 -5.67 17.54
C GLY A 93 24.65 -6.17 17.75
N ALA A 94 23.85 -5.50 18.59
CA ALA A 94 22.42 -5.77 18.72
C ALA A 94 21.73 -5.50 17.37
N HIS A 95 20.88 -6.43 16.95
CA HIS A 95 20.12 -6.29 15.71
C HIS A 95 19.07 -5.19 15.89
N ASP A 96 19.11 -4.15 15.06
CA ASP A 96 18.06 -3.13 15.04
C ASP A 96 16.78 -3.76 14.46
N GLU A 97 15.72 -3.85 15.27
CA GLU A 97 14.42 -4.40 14.87
C GLU A 97 13.93 -3.75 13.57
N LEU A 98 14.20 -2.45 13.38
CA LEU A 98 13.87 -1.73 12.17
C LEU A 98 14.53 -2.36 10.95
N LEU A 99 15.84 -2.57 10.97
CA LEU A 99 16.57 -3.08 9.80
C LEU A 99 16.12 -4.50 9.42
N SER A 100 15.87 -5.38 10.40
CA SER A 100 15.25 -6.69 10.12
C SER A 100 13.85 -6.55 9.54
N SER A 101 13.05 -5.63 10.05
CA SER A 101 11.67 -5.42 9.60
C SER A 101 11.65 -4.91 8.16
N LEU A 102 12.53 -3.96 7.80
CA LEU A 102 12.67 -3.47 6.43
C LEU A 102 13.04 -4.59 5.44
N ALA A 103 13.88 -5.54 5.85
CA ALA A 103 14.23 -6.69 5.02
C ALA A 103 13.04 -7.64 4.81
N VAL A 104 12.24 -7.88 5.86
CA VAL A 104 11.00 -8.67 5.79
C VAL A 104 9.98 -8.00 4.87
N LEU A 105 9.73 -6.71 5.06
CA LEU A 105 8.74 -5.95 4.28
C LEU A 105 9.07 -5.95 2.78
N ARG A 106 10.34 -5.75 2.40
CA ARG A 106 10.78 -5.86 0.99
C ARG A 106 10.64 -7.26 0.41
N GLN A 107 10.70 -8.31 1.23
CA GLN A 107 10.41 -9.66 0.76
C GLN A 107 8.91 -9.83 0.55
N GLU A 108 8.09 -9.39 1.51
CA GLU A 108 6.63 -9.44 1.43
C GLU A 108 6.10 -8.65 0.21
N HIS A 109 6.62 -7.46 -0.08
CA HIS A 109 6.28 -6.70 -1.29
C HIS A 109 6.54 -7.45 -2.60
N ARG A 110 7.66 -8.16 -2.69
CA ARG A 110 7.98 -8.98 -3.86
C ARG A 110 7.04 -10.18 -3.99
N ASP A 111 6.79 -10.85 -2.88
CA ASP A 111 5.96 -12.04 -2.83
C ASP A 111 4.47 -11.72 -3.10
N ASP A 112 4.01 -10.54 -2.68
CA ASP A 112 2.65 -10.01 -2.93
C ASP A 112 2.31 -9.92 -4.42
N ILE A 113 3.26 -9.42 -5.23
CA ILE A 113 3.08 -9.26 -6.68
C ILE A 113 2.84 -10.63 -7.33
N GLU A 114 3.68 -11.61 -6.97
CA GLU A 114 3.63 -12.95 -7.55
C GLU A 114 2.36 -13.72 -7.12
N GLN A 115 1.99 -13.62 -5.83
CA GLN A 115 0.82 -14.29 -5.29
C GLN A 115 -0.51 -13.63 -5.68
N GLY A 116 -0.49 -12.34 -6.04
CA GLY A 116 -1.67 -11.57 -6.41
C GLY A 116 -2.30 -11.96 -7.75
N HIS A 117 -1.55 -12.58 -8.68
CA HIS A 117 -2.02 -12.78 -10.06
C HIS A 117 -3.42 -13.43 -10.18
N SER A 118 -3.68 -14.51 -9.43
CA SER A 118 -4.98 -15.20 -9.47
C SER A 118 -6.11 -14.41 -8.82
N LEU A 119 -5.80 -13.62 -7.79
CA LEU A 119 -6.75 -12.71 -7.15
C LEU A 119 -7.19 -11.63 -8.14
N PHE A 120 -6.24 -10.97 -8.80
CA PHE A 120 -6.50 -9.90 -9.77
C PHE A 120 -7.29 -10.43 -10.97
N ALA A 121 -6.95 -11.63 -11.47
CA ALA A 121 -7.71 -12.26 -12.55
C ALA A 121 -9.18 -12.52 -12.17
N SER A 122 -9.43 -12.95 -10.93
CA SER A 122 -10.79 -13.15 -10.43
C SER A 122 -11.55 -11.84 -10.27
N LEU A 123 -10.89 -10.80 -9.74
CA LEU A 123 -11.49 -9.48 -9.59
C LEU A 123 -11.85 -8.85 -10.94
N ARG A 124 -11.03 -9.04 -11.99
CA ARG A 124 -11.31 -8.50 -13.34
C ARG A 124 -12.57 -9.12 -13.93
N LEU A 125 -12.77 -10.43 -13.78
CA LEU A 125 -14.01 -11.09 -14.19
C LEU A 125 -15.21 -10.53 -13.43
N ILE A 126 -15.11 -10.37 -12.11
CA ILE A 126 -16.20 -9.83 -11.30
C ILE A 126 -16.53 -8.39 -11.70
N ALA A 127 -15.51 -7.57 -11.96
CA ALA A 127 -15.67 -6.19 -12.45
C ALA A 127 -16.38 -6.12 -13.82
N GLU A 128 -16.25 -7.16 -14.64
CA GLU A 128 -16.95 -7.29 -15.93
C GLU A 128 -18.38 -7.86 -15.77
N GLY A 129 -18.82 -8.15 -14.54
CA GLY A 129 -20.12 -8.76 -14.26
C GLY A 129 -20.14 -10.29 -14.42
N GLU A 130 -18.97 -10.91 -14.54
CA GLU A 130 -18.83 -12.36 -14.63
C GLU A 130 -18.54 -13.00 -13.28
N ALA A 131 -18.93 -14.27 -13.11
CA ALA A 131 -18.55 -15.03 -11.93
C ALA A 131 -17.05 -15.39 -11.95
N PRO A 132 -16.37 -15.45 -10.79
CA PRO A 132 -15.02 -15.99 -10.74
C PRO A 132 -15.03 -17.45 -11.20
N ARG A 133 -13.99 -17.86 -11.94
CA ARG A 133 -13.89 -19.22 -12.52
C ARG A 133 -14.02 -20.33 -11.48
N ASP A 134 -13.48 -20.08 -10.30
CA ASP A 134 -13.59 -20.96 -9.13
C ASP A 134 -13.86 -20.10 -7.89
N PRO A 135 -15.13 -20.02 -7.44
CA PRO A 135 -15.50 -19.23 -6.27
C PRO A 135 -14.84 -19.67 -4.97
N GLU A 136 -14.50 -20.96 -4.82
CA GLU A 136 -13.85 -21.45 -3.60
C GLU A 136 -12.38 -21.05 -3.58
N MET A 137 -11.68 -21.18 -4.71
CA MET A 137 -10.32 -20.69 -4.85
C MET A 137 -10.24 -19.17 -4.75
N PHE A 138 -11.22 -18.44 -5.28
CA PHE A 138 -11.29 -16.98 -5.08
C PHE A 138 -11.34 -16.63 -3.58
N ARG A 139 -12.22 -17.27 -2.80
CA ARG A 139 -12.26 -17.09 -1.34
C ARG A 139 -10.93 -17.43 -0.67
N HIS A 140 -10.26 -18.48 -1.11
CA HIS A 140 -8.93 -18.85 -0.61
C HIS A 140 -7.90 -17.75 -0.85
N TYR A 141 -7.82 -17.23 -2.08
CA TYR A 141 -6.91 -16.13 -2.42
C TYR A 141 -7.20 -14.86 -1.62
N VAL A 142 -8.48 -14.51 -1.47
CA VAL A 142 -8.89 -13.37 -0.63
C VAL A 142 -8.42 -13.55 0.81
N HIS A 143 -8.65 -14.72 1.41
CA HIS A 143 -8.21 -14.98 2.78
C HIS A 143 -6.69 -14.92 2.95
N ALA A 144 -5.93 -15.45 1.99
CA ALA A 144 -4.47 -15.42 2.02
C ALA A 144 -3.95 -13.98 1.92
N PHE A 145 -4.45 -13.21 0.94
CA PHE A 145 -4.07 -11.82 0.71
C PHE A 145 -4.39 -10.94 1.93
N VAL A 146 -5.62 -11.00 2.45
CA VAL A 146 -6.04 -10.16 3.59
C VAL A 146 -5.25 -10.50 4.86
N LYS A 147 -4.91 -11.78 5.07
CA LYS A 147 -4.08 -12.18 6.21
C LYS A 147 -2.67 -11.59 6.10
N LEU A 148 -2.06 -11.66 4.91
CA LEU A 148 -0.73 -11.11 4.66
C LEU A 148 -0.72 -9.60 4.86
N GLN A 149 -1.66 -8.87 4.24
CA GLN A 149 -1.71 -7.41 4.36
C GLN A 149 -1.91 -6.93 5.79
N ARG A 150 -2.76 -7.59 6.58
CA ARG A 150 -2.94 -7.21 8.00
C ARG A 150 -1.66 -7.34 8.81
N GLY A 151 -0.87 -8.39 8.56
CA GLY A 151 0.42 -8.58 9.23
C GLY A 151 1.43 -7.54 8.81
N HIS A 152 1.53 -7.33 7.50
CA HIS A 152 2.40 -6.35 6.85
C HIS A 152 2.18 -4.93 7.39
N GLN A 153 0.95 -4.42 7.29
CA GLN A 153 0.58 -3.09 7.75
C GLN A 153 0.77 -2.90 9.26
N ALA A 154 0.55 -3.96 10.05
CA ALA A 154 0.79 -3.90 11.49
C ALA A 154 2.29 -3.76 11.81
N LEU A 155 3.16 -4.39 11.03
CA LEU A 155 4.60 -4.26 11.16
C LEU A 155 5.05 -2.84 10.77
N GLU A 156 4.57 -2.31 9.64
CA GLU A 156 4.89 -0.96 9.17
C GLU A 156 4.45 0.10 10.17
N ASN A 157 3.19 0.06 10.60
CA ASN A 157 2.65 1.02 11.57
C ASN A 157 3.41 1.00 12.90
N ARG A 158 3.78 -0.20 13.38
CA ARG A 158 4.40 -0.37 14.70
C ARG A 158 5.88 -0.01 14.68
N VAL A 159 6.61 -0.40 13.62
CA VAL A 159 8.07 -0.31 13.57
C VAL A 159 8.51 0.82 12.66
N VAL A 160 8.06 0.81 11.40
CA VAL A 160 8.56 1.74 10.38
C VAL A 160 8.08 3.17 10.63
N LEU A 161 6.76 3.38 10.76
CA LEU A 161 6.22 4.73 10.93
C LEU A 161 6.58 5.33 12.29
N THR A 162 6.64 4.51 13.35
CA THR A 162 7.20 4.93 14.65
C THR A 162 8.65 5.40 14.50
N ALA A 163 9.51 4.61 13.84
CA ALA A 163 10.90 5.00 13.61
C ALA A 163 10.99 6.27 12.74
N ALA A 164 10.07 6.46 11.80
CA ALA A 164 10.02 7.66 10.98
C ALA A 164 9.76 8.91 11.83
N PHE A 165 8.79 8.85 12.75
CA PHE A 165 8.54 9.94 13.70
C PHE A 165 9.73 10.22 14.64
N GLU A 166 10.43 9.18 15.08
CA GLU A 166 11.53 9.32 16.04
C GLU A 166 12.84 9.80 15.40
N ARG A 167 13.09 9.42 14.14
CA ARG A 167 14.43 9.52 13.52
C ARG A 167 14.52 10.53 12.37
N LEU A 168 13.40 10.90 11.74
CA LEU A 168 13.43 11.82 10.60
C LEU A 168 13.39 13.29 11.04
N THR A 169 14.22 14.09 10.38
CA THR A 169 14.26 15.55 10.56
C THR A 169 13.19 16.25 9.70
N PRO A 170 12.84 17.51 10.00
CA PRO A 170 11.93 18.28 9.15
C PRO A 170 12.38 18.34 7.68
N GLU A 171 13.68 18.41 7.42
CA GLU A 171 14.24 18.41 6.07
C GLU A 171 14.04 17.06 5.35
N ASP A 172 14.18 15.95 6.08
CA ASP A 172 13.91 14.61 5.57
C ASP A 172 12.44 14.45 5.16
N LEU A 173 11.52 14.91 6.02
CA LEU A 173 10.08 14.85 5.79
C LEU A 173 9.67 15.71 4.58
N ALA A 174 10.22 16.92 4.46
CA ALA A 174 9.96 17.78 3.30
C ALA A 174 10.46 17.13 2.00
N GLU A 175 11.65 16.52 2.00
CA GLU A 175 12.14 15.80 0.81
C GLU A 175 11.26 14.60 0.45
N LEU A 176 10.87 13.80 1.45
CA LEU A 176 10.00 12.65 1.26
C LEU A 176 8.65 13.09 0.65
N GLY A 177 8.00 14.10 1.21
CA GLY A 177 6.74 14.63 0.71
C GLY A 177 6.83 15.13 -0.75
N ARG A 178 7.90 15.85 -1.10
CA ARG A 178 8.13 16.30 -2.49
C ARG A 178 8.25 15.12 -3.46
N LYS A 179 8.95 14.06 -3.08
CA LYS A 179 9.11 12.87 -3.94
C LYS A 179 7.81 12.07 -4.08
N MET A 180 7.07 11.90 -2.98
CA MET A 180 5.75 11.25 -3.00
C MET A 180 4.76 11.99 -3.91
N ALA A 181 4.76 13.34 -3.85
CA ALA A 181 3.97 14.18 -4.75
C ALA A 181 4.43 14.04 -6.22
N ALA A 182 5.74 14.12 -6.46
CA ALA A 182 6.31 14.01 -7.81
C ALA A 182 6.02 12.64 -8.46
N ARG A 183 6.02 11.55 -7.68
CA ARG A 183 5.66 10.20 -8.13
C ARG A 183 4.21 10.12 -8.64
N ARG A 184 3.36 11.05 -8.21
CA ARG A 184 1.96 11.21 -8.64
C ARG A 184 1.77 12.36 -9.64
N GLY A 185 2.85 12.88 -10.23
CA GLY A 185 2.82 13.94 -11.24
C GLY A 185 2.53 15.34 -10.68
N LEU A 186 2.63 15.52 -9.35
CA LEU A 186 2.33 16.79 -8.69
C LEU A 186 3.61 17.57 -8.41
N LEU A 187 3.57 18.87 -8.69
CA LEU A 187 4.61 19.80 -8.23
C LEU A 187 4.27 20.25 -6.81
N PHE A 188 5.11 19.84 -5.85
CA PHE A 188 5.03 20.30 -4.48
C PHE A 188 6.35 20.99 -4.12
N ALA A 189 6.26 22.26 -3.73
CA ALA A 189 7.42 23.06 -3.36
C ALA A 189 7.75 23.01 -1.86
N GLY A 190 6.96 22.22 -1.10
CA GLY A 190 7.01 22.14 0.37
C GLY A 190 8.40 21.95 0.92
#